data_AF-A0A6F8T5I9-F1
#
_entry.id   AF-A0A6F8T5I9-F1
#
_cell.length_a   1.000
_cell.length_b   1.000
_cell.length_c   1.000
_cell.angle_alpha   90.00
_cell.angle_beta   90.00
_cell.angle_gamma   90.00
#
_symmetry.space_group_name_H-M   'P 1'
#
loop_
_entity.id
_entity.type
_entity.pdbx_description
1 polymer ?
#
loop_
_entity_poly.entity_id
_entity_poly.type
_entity_poly.pdbx_seq_one_letter_code
_entity_poly.pdbx_strand_id
1 'polypeptide(L)'
;MTAPTLFNSPMSGYIRQESLRNYNQQLTEKKAHLVTAKESYLNALELIGQYHQKVTAAKKQIDLIKNELSESREVEKTKKLESQKQQYERFIAAAPEKLASITQRLNQLNENLQGLEANIGTLTEQNRKSLNTSSPGAGA
;
A
#
# COMPACT_ATOMS: atom_id res chain seq x y z
N MET A 1 19.46 19.55 60.75
CA MET A 1 18.42 18.53 60.53
C MET A 1 18.49 18.10 59.08
N THR A 2 19.11 16.96 58.81
CA THR A 2 19.33 16.40 57.47
C THR A 2 18.09 15.64 57.00
N ALA A 3 17.66 15.93 55.77
CA ALA A 3 16.51 15.33 55.12
C ALA A 3 16.69 13.81 54.86
N PRO A 4 15.61 13.01 54.86
CA PRO A 4 15.65 11.68 54.29
C PRO A 4 15.20 11.72 52.82
N THR A 5 16.18 11.72 51.90
CA THR A 5 16.01 11.28 50.51
C THR A 5 16.07 9.75 50.50
N LEU A 6 14.93 9.09 50.66
CA LEU A 6 14.81 7.65 50.51
C LEU A 6 13.53 7.37 49.74
N PHE A 7 13.64 7.16 48.44
CA PHE A 7 12.78 6.32 47.59
C PHE A 7 13.14 6.57 46.12
N ASN A 8 14.35 6.18 45.72
CA ASN A 8 14.67 6.00 44.31
C ASN A 8 14.82 4.50 44.07
N SER A 9 13.68 3.83 43.86
CA SER A 9 13.57 2.37 43.84
C SER A 9 14.07 1.77 42.52
N PRO A 10 14.82 0.66 42.53
CA PRO A 10 15.27 -0.07 41.32
C PRO A 10 14.10 -0.57 40.43
N MET A 11 12.90 -0.69 41.00
CA MET A 11 11.67 -1.02 40.28
C MET A 11 11.29 0.02 39.21
N SER A 12 11.58 1.31 39.44
CA SER A 12 11.29 2.37 38.46
C SER A 12 12.19 2.26 37.22
N GLY A 13 13.43 1.79 37.40
CA GLY A 13 14.38 1.51 36.32
C GLY A 13 13.96 0.29 35.49
N TYR A 14 13.49 -0.77 36.14
CA TYR A 14 13.01 -1.98 35.46
C TYR A 14 11.74 -1.72 34.62
N ILE A 15 10.72 -1.06 35.20
CA ILE A 15 9.50 -0.66 34.48
C ILE A 15 9.84 0.24 33.27
N ARG A 16 10.83 1.13 33.41
CA ARG A 16 11.29 2.01 32.33
C ARG A 16 11.97 1.22 31.20
N GLN A 17 12.80 0.24 31.53
CA GLN A 17 13.49 -0.58 30.52
C GLN A 17 12.51 -1.46 29.73
N GLU A 18 11.52 -2.04 30.42
CA GLU A 18 10.52 -2.90 29.80
C GLU A 18 9.55 -2.12 28.89
N SER A 19 9.16 -0.89 29.30
CA SER A 19 8.37 -0.01 28.44
C SER A 19 9.11 0.42 27.18
N LEU A 20 10.39 0.83 27.28
CA LEU A 20 11.22 1.14 26.11
C LEU A 20 11.36 -0.05 25.15
N ARG A 21 11.53 -1.27 25.69
CA ARG A 21 11.58 -2.49 24.88
C ARG A 21 10.27 -2.71 24.13
N ASN A 22 9.13 -2.56 24.80
CA ASN A 22 7.81 -2.70 24.21
C ASN A 22 7.57 -1.63 23.12
N TYR A 23 7.94 -0.38 23.35
CA TYR A 23 7.86 0.70 22.35
C TYR A 23 8.70 0.41 21.10
N ASN A 24 9.94 -0.05 21.28
CA ASN A 24 10.82 -0.39 20.15
C ASN A 24 10.27 -1.57 19.35
N GLN A 25 9.68 -2.56 20.02
CA GLN A 25 9.03 -3.68 19.36
C GLN A 25 7.83 -3.22 18.52
N GLN A 26 6.92 -2.43 19.10
CA GLN A 26 5.77 -1.88 18.38
C GLN A 26 6.19 -1.02 17.19
N LEU A 27 7.22 -0.18 17.35
CA LEU A 27 7.74 0.65 16.26
C LEU A 27 8.32 -0.20 15.12
N THR A 28 9.02 -1.28 15.46
CA THR A 28 9.58 -2.22 14.47
C THR A 28 8.48 -2.93 13.70
N GLU A 29 7.47 -3.44 14.40
CA GLU A 29 6.30 -4.09 13.78
C GLU A 29 5.54 -3.13 12.87
N LYS A 30 5.25 -1.90 13.32
CA LYS A 30 4.56 -0.90 12.50
C LYS A 30 5.36 -0.51 11.27
N LYS A 31 6.69 -0.36 11.38
CA LYS A 31 7.57 -0.11 10.23
C LYS A 31 7.56 -1.28 9.23
N ALA A 32 7.58 -2.52 9.70
CA ALA A 32 7.46 -3.69 8.84
C ALA A 32 6.13 -3.69 8.07
N HIS A 33 5.01 -3.44 8.77
CA HIS A 33 3.71 -3.30 8.13
C HIS A 33 3.65 -2.17 7.10
N LEU A 34 4.31 -1.04 7.38
CA LEU A 34 4.40 0.07 6.43
C LEU A 34 5.12 -0.34 5.14
N VAL A 35 6.24 -1.08 5.24
CA VAL A 35 6.98 -1.59 4.07
C VAL A 35 6.07 -2.50 3.22
N THR A 36 5.43 -3.49 3.83
CA THR A 36 4.52 -4.40 3.14
C THR A 36 3.32 -3.68 2.49
N ALA A 37 2.78 -2.67 3.17
CA ALA A 37 1.69 -1.86 2.62
C ALA A 37 2.16 -1.02 1.41
N LYS A 38 3.39 -0.48 1.44
CA LYS A 38 3.98 0.27 0.31
C LYS A 38 4.19 -0.64 -0.89
N GLU A 39 4.72 -1.84 -0.68
CA GLU A 39 4.86 -2.84 -1.73
C GLU A 39 3.52 -3.20 -2.36
N SER A 40 2.50 -3.43 -1.53
CA SER A 40 1.14 -3.73 -2.01
C SER A 40 0.53 -2.59 -2.82
N TYR A 41 0.77 -1.34 -2.42
CA TYR A 41 0.32 -0.14 -3.14
C TYR A 41 1.00 -0.01 -4.50
N LEU A 42 2.33 -0.19 -4.57
CA LEU A 42 3.06 -0.17 -5.83
C LEU A 42 2.61 -1.27 -6.79
N ASN A 43 2.35 -2.47 -6.27
CA ASN A 43 1.86 -3.59 -7.07
C ASN A 43 0.46 -3.31 -7.64
N ALA A 44 -0.41 -2.64 -6.87
CA ALA A 44 -1.71 -2.20 -7.37
C ALA A 44 -1.60 -1.14 -8.48
N LEU A 45 -0.68 -0.17 -8.34
CA LEU A 45 -0.38 0.81 -9.40
C LEU A 45 0.12 0.13 -10.68
N GLU A 46 1.02 -0.83 -10.54
CA GLU A 46 1.55 -1.57 -11.69
C GLU A 46 0.42 -2.33 -12.39
N LEU A 47 -0.47 -2.98 -11.64
CA LEU A 47 -1.61 -3.69 -12.19
C LEU A 47 -2.53 -2.76 -13.00
N ILE A 48 -2.76 -1.53 -12.55
CA ILE A 48 -3.50 -0.51 -13.32
C ILE A 48 -2.79 -0.22 -14.64
N GLY A 49 -1.47 -0.01 -14.61
CA GLY A 49 -0.66 0.22 -15.81
C GLY A 49 -0.74 -0.94 -16.81
N GLN A 50 -0.56 -2.17 -16.32
CA GLN A 50 -0.68 -3.39 -17.15
C GLN A 50 -2.09 -3.53 -17.75
N TYR A 51 -3.15 -3.21 -17.01
CA TYR A 51 -4.52 -3.24 -17.53
C TYR A 51 -4.73 -2.20 -18.64
N HIS A 52 -4.23 -0.98 -18.48
CA HIS A 52 -4.29 0.05 -19.52
C HIS A 52 -3.57 -0.39 -20.81
N GLN A 53 -2.40 -1.03 -20.67
CA GLN A 53 -1.67 -1.58 -21.81
C GLN A 53 -2.46 -2.69 -22.50
N LYS A 54 -3.06 -3.62 -21.76
CA LYS A 54 -3.90 -4.69 -22.30
C LYS A 54 -5.14 -4.15 -23.04
N VAL A 55 -5.82 -3.14 -22.49
CA VAL A 55 -6.96 -2.48 -23.15
C VAL A 55 -6.53 -1.79 -24.44
N THR A 56 -5.40 -1.11 -24.43
CA THR A 56 -4.84 -0.46 -25.63
C THR A 56 -4.49 -1.49 -26.70
N ALA A 57 -3.86 -2.60 -26.30
CA ALA A 57 -3.55 -3.70 -27.22
C ALA A 57 -4.83 -4.33 -27.80
N ALA A 58 -5.86 -4.58 -26.97
CA ALA A 58 -7.14 -5.11 -27.42
C ALA A 58 -7.84 -4.17 -28.42
N LYS A 59 -7.79 -2.85 -28.20
CA LYS A 59 -8.32 -1.86 -29.15
C LYS A 59 -7.62 -1.95 -30.51
N LYS A 60 -6.28 -1.98 -30.51
CA LYS A 60 -5.50 -2.16 -31.74
C LYS A 60 -5.84 -3.46 -32.47
N GLN A 61 -6.03 -4.56 -31.74
CA GLN A 61 -6.42 -5.85 -32.33
C GLN A 61 -7.82 -5.78 -32.95
N ILE A 62 -8.78 -5.10 -32.33
CA ILE A 62 -10.10 -4.88 -32.93
C ILE A 62 -9.98 -4.10 -34.24
N ASP A 63 -9.16 -3.04 -34.29
CA ASP A 63 -8.99 -2.26 -35.51
C ASP A 63 -8.35 -3.09 -36.64
N LEU A 64 -7.35 -3.93 -36.30
CA LEU A 64 -6.78 -4.89 -37.25
C LEU A 64 -7.81 -5.90 -37.75
N ILE A 65 -8.61 -6.48 -36.85
CA ILE A 65 -9.66 -7.44 -37.22
C ILE A 65 -10.72 -6.77 -38.10
N LYS A 66 -11.11 -5.51 -37.82
CA LYS A 66 -12.06 -4.76 -38.66
C LYS A 66 -11.53 -4.58 -40.08
N ASN A 67 -10.25 -4.24 -40.22
CA ASN A 67 -9.62 -4.12 -41.54
C ASN A 67 -9.61 -5.47 -42.26
N GLU A 68 -9.21 -6.54 -41.58
CA GLU A 68 -9.17 -7.89 -42.18
C GLU A 68 -10.57 -8.41 -42.56
N LEU A 69 -11.59 -8.13 -41.74
CA LEU A 69 -12.99 -8.42 -42.05
C LEU A 69 -13.47 -7.70 -43.31
N SER A 70 -13.00 -6.48 -43.56
CA SER A 70 -13.38 -5.71 -44.75
C SER A 70 -12.79 -6.28 -46.05
N GLU A 71 -11.68 -7.01 -45.95
CA GLU A 71 -10.96 -7.59 -47.09
C GLU A 71 -11.29 -9.08 -47.30
N SER A 72 -11.77 -9.78 -46.26
CA SER A 72 -12.05 -11.20 -46.29
C SER A 72 -13.31 -11.55 -47.10
N ARG A 73 -13.18 -12.53 -48.00
CA ARG A 73 -14.30 -13.14 -48.74
C ARG A 73 -14.63 -14.56 -48.26
N GLU A 74 -13.83 -15.11 -47.36
CA GLU A 74 -14.00 -16.46 -46.82
C GLU A 74 -14.93 -16.46 -45.61
N VAL A 75 -16.08 -17.14 -45.74
CA VAL A 75 -17.13 -17.18 -44.70
C VAL A 75 -16.60 -17.68 -43.35
N GLU A 76 -15.79 -18.74 -43.36
CA GLU A 76 -15.28 -19.35 -42.12
C GLU A 76 -14.27 -18.45 -41.41
N LYS A 77 -13.41 -17.79 -42.19
CA LYS A 77 -12.47 -16.78 -41.67
C LYS A 77 -13.22 -15.61 -41.05
N THR A 78 -14.25 -15.11 -41.72
CA THR A 78 -15.10 -14.01 -41.24
C THR A 78 -15.79 -14.37 -39.91
N LYS A 79 -16.35 -15.58 -39.78
CA LYS A 79 -16.94 -16.04 -38.50
C LYS A 79 -15.92 -16.07 -37.37
N LYS A 80 -14.72 -16.57 -37.63
CA LYS A 80 -13.64 -16.65 -36.63
C LYS A 80 -13.20 -15.26 -36.19
N LEU A 81 -12.99 -14.35 -37.15
CA LEU A 81 -12.63 -12.95 -36.88
C LEU A 81 -13.71 -12.22 -36.08
N GLU A 82 -14.99 -12.39 -36.41
CA GLU A 82 -16.08 -11.77 -35.64
C GLU A 82 -16.15 -12.31 -34.22
N SER A 83 -15.93 -13.62 -34.03
CA SER A 83 -15.84 -14.21 -32.68
C SER A 83 -14.68 -13.62 -31.87
N GLN A 84 -13.50 -13.46 -32.48
CA GLN A 84 -12.33 -12.85 -31.82
C GLN A 84 -12.57 -11.38 -31.48
N LYS A 85 -13.15 -10.61 -32.40
CA LYS A 85 -13.53 -9.22 -32.17
C LYS A 85 -14.49 -9.09 -30.99
N GLN A 86 -15.54 -9.92 -30.93
CA GLN A 86 -16.48 -9.93 -29.81
C GLN A 86 -15.79 -10.26 -28.47
N GLN A 87 -14.80 -11.14 -28.45
CA GLN A 87 -14.03 -11.42 -27.23
C GLN A 87 -13.25 -10.19 -26.76
N TYR A 88 -12.58 -9.47 -27.67
CA TYR A 88 -11.88 -8.23 -27.33
C TYR A 88 -12.84 -7.12 -26.91
N GLU A 89 -13.98 -6.98 -27.57
CA GLU A 89 -15.01 -5.99 -27.21
C GLU A 89 -15.57 -6.24 -25.81
N ARG A 90 -15.87 -7.51 -25.47
CA ARG A 90 -16.28 -7.90 -24.10
C ARG A 90 -15.20 -7.62 -23.07
N PHE A 91 -13.94 -7.92 -23.40
CA PHE A 91 -12.81 -7.60 -22.53
C PHE A 91 -12.69 -6.09 -22.25
N ILE A 92 -12.80 -5.26 -23.29
CA ILE A 92 -12.77 -3.79 -23.15
C ILE A 92 -13.99 -3.28 -22.38
N ALA A 93 -15.18 -3.83 -22.63
CA ALA A 93 -16.40 -3.44 -21.93
C ALA A 93 -16.34 -3.75 -20.42
N ALA A 94 -15.67 -4.85 -20.04
CA ALA A 94 -15.46 -5.22 -18.64
C ALA A 94 -14.27 -4.49 -17.97
N ALA A 95 -13.41 -3.82 -18.74
CA ALA A 95 -12.21 -3.19 -18.21
C ALA A 95 -12.49 -2.01 -17.24
N PRO A 96 -13.49 -1.12 -17.46
CA PRO A 96 -13.81 -0.04 -16.53
C PRO A 96 -14.17 -0.54 -15.14
N GLU A 97 -14.98 -1.59 -15.03
CA GLU A 97 -15.39 -2.16 -13.74
C GLU A 97 -14.18 -2.74 -12.98
N LYS A 98 -13.31 -3.48 -13.70
CA LYS A 98 -12.07 -4.02 -13.11
C LYS A 98 -11.13 -2.91 -12.66
N LEU A 99 -10.95 -1.86 -13.48
CA LEU A 99 -10.12 -0.71 -13.13
C LEU A 99 -10.68 0.06 -11.93
N ALA A 100 -12.01 0.22 -11.85
CA ALA A 100 -12.67 0.85 -10.71
C ALA A 100 -12.41 0.05 -9.42
N SER A 101 -12.54 -1.28 -9.45
CA SER A 101 -12.25 -2.15 -8.30
C SER A 101 -10.78 -2.03 -7.84
N ILE A 102 -9.83 -2.06 -8.78
CA ILE A 102 -8.40 -1.89 -8.45
C ILE A 102 -8.12 -0.49 -7.88
N THR A 103 -8.74 0.54 -8.44
CA THR A 103 -8.62 1.93 -7.97
C THR A 103 -9.17 2.10 -6.56
N GLN A 104 -10.32 1.49 -6.25
CA GLN A 104 -10.88 1.50 -4.90
C GLN A 104 -9.93 0.82 -3.90
N ARG A 105 -9.36 -0.33 -4.26
CA ARG A 105 -8.38 -1.01 -3.42
C ARG A 105 -7.12 -0.15 -3.21
N LEU A 106 -6.69 0.57 -4.24
CA LEU A 106 -5.56 1.48 -4.16
C LEU A 106 -5.82 2.65 -3.20
N ASN A 107 -7.03 3.22 -3.22
CA ASN A 107 -7.42 4.27 -2.28
C ASN A 107 -7.41 3.76 -0.83
N GLN A 108 -7.94 2.56 -0.59
CA GLN A 108 -7.90 1.93 0.74
C GLN A 108 -6.46 1.68 1.22
N LEU A 109 -5.58 1.21 0.32
CA LEU A 109 -4.16 1.03 0.65
C LEU A 109 -3.49 2.37 0.98
N ASN A 110 -3.82 3.44 0.26
CA ASN A 110 -3.30 4.77 0.52
C ASN A 110 -3.74 5.32 1.89
N GLU A 111 -5.01 5.16 2.25
CA GLU A 111 -5.52 5.53 3.58
C GLU A 111 -4.82 4.74 4.69
N ASN A 112 -4.64 3.42 4.50
CA ASN A 112 -3.91 2.57 5.44
C ASN A 112 -2.44 3.00 5.59
N LEU A 113 -1.79 3.40 4.50
CA LEU A 113 -0.43 3.92 4.52
C LEU A 113 -0.33 5.21 5.34
N GLN A 114 -1.21 6.17 5.09
CA GLN A 114 -1.24 7.42 5.84
C GLN A 114 -1.48 7.18 7.34
N GLY A 115 -2.40 6.26 7.69
CA GLY A 115 -2.64 5.87 9.07
C GLY A 115 -1.43 5.23 9.74
N LEU A 116 -0.71 4.34 9.03
CA LEU A 116 0.52 3.73 9.54
C LEU A 116 1.64 4.76 9.74
N GLU A 117 1.81 5.68 8.80
CA GLU A 117 2.81 6.76 8.89
C GLU A 117 2.52 7.70 10.07
N ALA A 118 1.26 8.10 10.25
CA ALA A 118 0.84 8.91 11.40
C ALA A 118 1.07 8.19 12.74
N ASN A 119 0.75 6.90 12.81
CA ASN A 119 0.97 6.08 14.01
C ASN A 119 2.46 5.94 14.35
N ILE A 120 3.31 5.69 13.34
CA ILE A 120 4.76 5.63 13.52
C ILE A 120 5.30 6.98 14.00
N GLY A 121 4.83 8.10 13.42
CA GLY A 121 5.21 9.44 13.86
C GLY A 121 4.84 9.70 15.32
N THR A 122 3.62 9.34 15.71
CA THR A 122 3.12 9.49 17.09
C THR A 122 3.93 8.64 18.06
N LEU A 123 4.18 7.36 17.76
CA LEU A 123 4.98 6.47 18.59
C LEU A 123 6.44 6.94 18.72
N THR A 124 7.01 7.45 17.63
CA THR A 124 8.38 8.00 17.64
C THR A 124 8.48 9.23 18.55
N GLU A 125 7.50 10.12 18.48
CA GLU A 125 7.45 11.32 19.31
C GLU A 125 7.18 10.99 20.80
N GLN A 126 6.29 10.03 21.08
CA GLN A 126 6.07 9.53 22.44
C GLN A 126 7.36 8.95 23.04
N ASN A 127 8.07 8.11 22.27
CA ASN A 127 9.34 7.54 22.71
C ASN A 127 10.39 8.63 22.99
N ARG A 128 10.50 9.64 22.11
CA ARG A 128 11.39 10.79 22.30
C ARG A 128 11.06 11.57 23.59
N LYS A 129 9.78 11.81 23.88
CA LYS A 129 9.35 12.49 25.11
C LYS A 129 9.70 11.68 26.35
N SER A 130 9.47 10.37 26.34
CA SER A 130 9.86 9.48 27.43
C SER A 130 11.37 9.47 27.69
N LEU A 131 12.18 9.60 26.63
CA LEU A 131 13.63 9.77 26.75
C LEU A 131 14.03 11.15 27.29
N ASN A 132 13.37 12.23 26.87
CA ASN A 132 13.73 13.60 27.31
C ASN A 132 13.27 13.93 28.73
N THR A 133 12.11 13.43 29.18
CA THR A 133 11.70 13.53 30.59
C THR A 133 12.57 12.68 31.53
N SER A 134 13.48 11.87 30.96
CA SER A 134 14.51 11.13 31.70
C SER A 134 15.78 11.94 31.98
N SER A 135 15.89 13.20 31.51
CA SER A 135 17.04 14.07 31.78
C SER A 135 16.67 15.41 32.45
N PRO A 136 16.15 15.42 33.70
CA PRO A 136 16.25 16.57 34.57
C PRO A 136 17.45 16.38 35.52
N GLY A 137 18.60 16.97 35.20
CA GLY A 137 19.72 17.09 36.14
C GLY A 137 21.08 16.61 35.64
N ALA A 138 21.63 17.28 34.64
CA ALA A 138 23.09 17.31 34.41
C ALA A 138 23.45 18.70 33.85
N GLY A 139 23.45 19.72 34.71
CA GLY A 139 23.90 21.05 34.34
C GLY A 139 23.25 22.16 35.14
N ALA A 140 23.83 22.45 36.31
CA ALA A 140 24.18 23.77 36.85
C ALA A 140 24.41 23.63 38.37
#